data_AF-A0A922L543-F1
#
_entry.id   AF-A0A922L543-F1
#
_cell.length_a   1.000
_cell.length_b   1.000
_cell.length_c   1.000
_cell.angle_alpha   90.00
_cell.angle_beta   90.00
_cell.angle_gamma   90.00
#
_symmetry.space_group_name_H-M   'P 1'
#
loop_
_entity.id
_entity.type
_entity.pdbx_description
1 polymer ?
#
loop_
_entity_poly.entity_id
_entity_poly.type
_entity_poly.pdbx_seq_one_letter_code
_entity_poly.pdbx_strand_id
1 'polypeptide(L)'
;MMIENLENECNQALEDIRENIGTAEAVNIEQKLWKSIQKTHKSNSSNPIVMNYLIGYYNSMHEIVFLNTQQSKDPFLYYSRYGFVSSTATAANLNHQLLYNIHIRLGDLYRYGDSRENAKHYYKRALHLDPTRGFAYNQLSLCTPLTKAYQCVYYSVRALHSTEEPVKGAETNIKLSISRFDCPLFERFRHHLNVTMVDNAITIAYPSNGQEWFYLVVISIHFNDLNLTFDLLLDQLLNTIDCDDKSIQFDYLLMSLDVAFDWILKDRNNRSTTTTAVSTEASAADSSIDNLKTLNIWLRSNSSMANDDDGDRKNETDCHIGLIHNSILKDFAPLRPIYERMEYYYETEIYRMDKHRKILINRLIQKLQKF
;
A
#
# COMPACT_ATOMS: atom_id res chain seq x y z
N MET A 1 -24.60 -33.85 7.84
CA MET A 1 -23.57 -34.55 7.03
C MET A 1 -22.46 -33.62 6.52
N MET A 2 -22.70 -32.67 5.59
CA MET A 2 -21.60 -31.86 5.02
C MET A 2 -21.02 -30.82 6.01
N ILE A 3 -21.86 -30.24 6.88
CA ILE A 3 -21.43 -29.29 7.92
C ILE A 3 -20.67 -30.02 9.04
N GLU A 4 -21.18 -31.15 9.53
CA GLU A 4 -20.51 -31.98 10.56
C GLU A 4 -19.13 -32.47 10.09
N ASN A 5 -18.99 -32.81 8.81
CA ASN A 5 -17.69 -33.20 8.26
C ASN A 5 -16.71 -32.02 8.23
N LEU A 6 -17.18 -30.81 7.90
CA LEU A 6 -16.36 -29.60 7.93
C LEU A 6 -15.96 -29.23 9.36
N GLU A 7 -16.87 -29.35 10.32
CA GLU A 7 -16.59 -29.13 11.75
C GLU A 7 -15.49 -30.07 12.26
N ASN A 8 -15.56 -31.36 11.91
CA ASN A 8 -14.53 -32.34 12.27
C ASN A 8 -13.18 -32.01 11.62
N GLU A 9 -13.16 -31.64 10.34
CA GLU A 9 -11.95 -31.19 9.64
C GLU A 9 -11.34 -29.95 10.32
N CYS A 10 -12.16 -28.96 10.67
CA CYS A 10 -11.72 -27.75 11.37
C CYS A 10 -11.14 -28.05 12.75
N ASN A 11 -11.81 -28.89 13.54
CA ASN A 11 -11.36 -29.26 14.88
C ASN A 11 -10.03 -30.01 14.84
N GLN A 12 -9.89 -31.00 13.95
CA GLN A 12 -8.63 -31.73 13.79
C GLN A 12 -7.51 -30.79 13.35
N ALA A 13 -7.76 -29.95 12.34
CA ALA A 13 -6.78 -28.99 11.86
C ALA A 13 -6.35 -27.99 12.94
N LEU A 14 -7.25 -27.61 13.85
CA LEU A 14 -6.93 -26.68 14.94
C LEU A 14 -5.95 -27.29 15.93
N GLU A 15 -6.16 -28.55 16.35
CA GLU A 15 -5.24 -29.25 17.25
C GLU A 15 -3.90 -29.50 16.55
N ASP A 16 -3.92 -29.96 15.29
CA ASP A 16 -2.69 -30.19 14.53
C ASP A 16 -1.88 -28.89 14.36
N ILE A 17 -2.54 -27.76 14.07
CA ILE A 17 -1.89 -26.45 13.99
C ILE A 17 -1.32 -26.05 15.34
N ARG A 18 -2.07 -26.24 16.43
CA ARG A 18 -1.66 -25.90 17.79
C ARG A 18 -0.39 -26.65 18.21
N GLU A 19 -0.28 -27.92 17.86
CA GLU A 19 0.91 -28.74 18.13
C GLU A 19 2.12 -28.33 17.27
N ASN A 20 1.88 -27.71 16.11
CA ASN A 20 2.89 -27.40 15.10
C ASN A 20 3.13 -25.88 14.91
N ILE A 21 2.74 -25.04 15.88
CA ILE A 21 2.96 -23.57 15.81
C ILE A 21 4.45 -23.26 15.60
N GLY A 22 4.75 -22.30 14.73
CA GLY A 22 6.12 -21.92 14.37
C GLY A 22 6.78 -22.83 13.34
N THR A 23 6.06 -23.80 12.78
CA THR A 23 6.57 -24.74 11.77
C THR A 23 5.88 -24.56 10.42
N ALA A 24 6.51 -25.07 9.36
CA ALA A 24 5.91 -25.09 8.02
C ALA A 24 4.68 -26.01 7.95
N GLU A 25 4.58 -27.00 8.84
CA GLU A 25 3.45 -27.92 8.85
C GLU A 25 2.14 -27.21 9.22
N ALA A 26 2.16 -26.30 10.20
CA ALA A 26 0.98 -25.50 10.53
C ALA A 26 0.47 -24.67 9.35
N VAL A 27 1.37 -24.07 8.57
CA VAL A 27 1.02 -23.33 7.34
C VAL A 27 0.41 -24.27 6.30
N ASN A 28 0.99 -25.46 6.11
CA ASN A 28 0.49 -26.45 5.16
C ASN A 28 -0.90 -26.99 5.55
N ILE A 29 -1.15 -27.21 6.84
CA ILE A 29 -2.45 -27.65 7.36
C ILE A 29 -3.52 -26.58 7.09
N GLU A 30 -3.26 -25.30 7.42
CA GLU A 30 -4.19 -24.20 7.12
C GLU A 30 -4.51 -24.11 5.62
N GLN A 31 -3.49 -24.19 4.76
CA GLN A 31 -3.69 -24.12 3.31
C GLN A 31 -4.52 -25.28 2.76
N LYS A 32 -4.35 -26.50 3.31
CA LYS A 32 -5.17 -27.67 2.93
C LYS A 32 -6.62 -27.47 3.39
N LEU A 33 -6.83 -27.07 4.64
CA LEU A 33 -8.15 -26.81 5.20
C LEU A 33 -8.89 -25.72 4.40
N TRP A 34 -8.21 -24.63 4.03
CA TRP A 34 -8.83 -23.56 3.26
C TRP A 34 -9.38 -24.05 1.91
N LYS A 35 -8.71 -24.98 1.23
CA LYS A 35 -9.23 -25.59 -0.02
C LYS A 35 -10.52 -26.36 0.23
N SER A 36 -10.62 -27.11 1.34
CA SER A 36 -11.87 -27.77 1.76
C SER A 36 -12.98 -26.74 2.03
N ILE A 37 -12.67 -25.68 2.79
CA ILE A 37 -13.61 -24.60 3.11
C ILE A 37 -14.13 -23.93 1.83
N GLN A 38 -13.25 -23.59 0.88
CA GLN A 38 -13.64 -22.99 -0.38
C GLN A 38 -14.57 -23.89 -1.21
N LYS A 39 -14.32 -25.21 -1.21
CA LYS A 39 -15.19 -26.18 -1.88
C LYS A 39 -16.57 -26.21 -1.22
N THR A 40 -16.64 -26.27 0.10
CA THR A 40 -17.89 -26.29 0.85
C THR A 40 -18.67 -24.98 0.70
N HIS A 41 -17.97 -23.83 0.68
CA HIS A 41 -18.59 -22.53 0.43
C HIS A 41 -19.24 -22.46 -0.94
N LYS A 42 -18.56 -22.91 -2.02
CA LYS A 42 -19.15 -22.94 -3.37
C LYS A 42 -20.45 -23.75 -3.43
N SER A 43 -20.57 -24.79 -2.61
CA SER A 43 -21.79 -25.61 -2.52
C SER A 43 -22.87 -25.02 -1.59
N ASN A 44 -22.53 -24.08 -0.70
CA ASN A 44 -23.42 -23.56 0.34
C ASN A 44 -23.34 -22.02 0.49
N SER A 45 -23.14 -21.30 -0.61
CA SER A 45 -22.78 -19.87 -0.61
C SER A 45 -23.80 -18.95 0.09
N SER A 46 -25.02 -19.42 0.29
CA SER A 46 -26.11 -18.66 0.92
C SER A 46 -26.36 -19.03 2.38
N ASN A 47 -25.55 -19.90 3.01
CA ASN A 47 -25.76 -20.33 4.39
C ASN A 47 -24.99 -19.45 5.40
N PRO A 48 -25.65 -18.52 6.11
CA PRO A 48 -24.99 -17.62 7.06
C PRO A 48 -24.43 -18.34 8.29
N ILE A 49 -24.98 -19.50 8.66
CA ILE A 49 -24.53 -20.28 9.83
C ILE A 49 -23.12 -20.80 9.58
N VAL A 50 -22.88 -21.37 8.40
CA VAL A 50 -21.56 -21.89 8.01
C VAL A 50 -20.52 -20.76 7.98
N MET A 51 -20.91 -19.57 7.48
CA MET A 51 -20.02 -18.42 7.47
C MET A 51 -19.64 -17.93 8.87
N ASN A 52 -20.63 -17.78 9.75
CA ASN A 52 -20.39 -17.34 11.12
C ASN A 52 -19.52 -18.34 11.90
N TYR A 53 -19.75 -19.65 11.69
CA TYR A 53 -18.89 -20.69 12.24
C TYR A 53 -17.44 -20.54 11.78
N LEU A 54 -17.21 -20.40 10.47
CA LEU A 54 -15.87 -20.27 9.90
C LEU A 54 -15.16 -18.98 10.33
N ILE A 55 -15.89 -17.87 10.47
CA ILE A 55 -15.36 -16.62 11.02
C ILE A 55 -14.94 -16.84 12.47
N GLY A 56 -15.78 -17.48 13.28
CA GLY A 56 -15.46 -17.83 14.67
C GLY A 56 -14.20 -18.71 14.75
N TYR A 57 -14.13 -19.74 13.92
CA TYR A 57 -12.98 -20.64 13.81
C TYR A 57 -11.67 -19.89 13.54
N TYR A 58 -11.60 -19.05 12.50
CA TYR A 58 -10.38 -18.32 12.18
C TYR A 58 -10.03 -17.25 13.21
N ASN A 59 -11.02 -16.66 13.89
CA ASN A 59 -10.74 -15.77 15.03
C ASN A 59 -10.11 -16.54 16.19
N SER A 60 -10.62 -17.72 16.54
CA SER A 60 -10.01 -18.57 17.56
C SER A 60 -8.59 -19.00 17.18
N MET A 61 -8.37 -19.39 15.92
CA MET A 61 -7.05 -19.73 15.42
C MET A 61 -6.08 -18.54 15.49
N HIS A 62 -6.53 -17.33 15.13
CA HIS A 62 -5.73 -16.11 15.29
C HIS A 62 -5.26 -15.94 16.73
N GLU A 63 -6.17 -16.02 17.71
CA GLU A 63 -5.81 -15.86 19.13
C GLU A 63 -4.83 -16.94 19.59
N ILE A 64 -5.03 -18.20 19.19
CA ILE A 64 -4.13 -19.31 19.53
C ILE A 64 -2.72 -19.05 18.97
N VAL A 65 -2.60 -18.72 17.68
CA VAL A 65 -1.30 -18.47 17.05
C VAL A 65 -0.64 -17.23 17.64
N PHE A 66 -1.40 -16.17 17.87
CA PHE A 66 -0.91 -14.92 18.45
C PHE A 66 -0.34 -15.12 19.86
N LEU A 67 -1.08 -15.78 20.75
CA LEU A 67 -0.68 -16.00 22.14
C LEU A 67 0.55 -16.93 22.28
N ASN A 68 0.70 -17.90 21.37
CA ASN A 68 1.79 -18.88 21.40
C ASN A 68 3.07 -18.44 20.67
N THR A 69 3.07 -17.27 20.02
CA THR A 69 4.28 -16.74 19.38
C THR A 69 5.25 -16.22 20.45
N GLN A 70 6.46 -16.82 20.55
CA GLN A 70 7.43 -16.64 21.66
C GLN A 70 7.85 -15.20 21.99
N GLN A 71 7.63 -14.24 21.08
CA GLN A 71 7.83 -12.80 21.34
C GLN A 71 6.76 -12.18 22.26
N SER A 72 5.70 -12.91 22.63
CA SER A 72 4.63 -12.47 23.55
C SER A 72 5.03 -12.48 25.05
N LYS A 73 6.28 -12.84 25.37
CA LYS A 73 6.79 -12.94 26.75
C LYS A 73 7.45 -11.65 27.27
N ASP A 74 7.20 -10.49 26.67
CA ASP A 74 7.61 -9.21 27.26
C ASP A 74 6.67 -8.89 28.46
N PRO A 75 7.19 -8.75 29.69
CA PRO A 75 6.39 -8.45 30.88
C PRO A 75 5.65 -7.10 30.81
N PHE A 76 6.01 -6.23 29.86
CA PHE A 76 5.46 -4.89 29.71
C PHE A 76 4.81 -4.66 28.34
N LEU A 77 4.21 -5.68 27.73
CA LEU A 77 3.13 -5.60 26.73
C LEU A 77 3.07 -4.31 25.87
N TYR A 78 4.17 -3.96 25.19
CA TYR A 78 4.14 -3.04 24.06
C TYR A 78 3.63 -3.82 22.85
N TYR A 79 2.33 -4.13 22.87
CA TYR A 79 1.67 -4.77 21.74
C TYR A 79 1.53 -3.76 20.60
N SER A 80 2.38 -3.88 19.58
CA SER A 80 1.89 -3.58 18.24
C SER A 80 0.86 -4.66 17.89
N ARG A 81 -0.43 -4.37 18.09
CA ARG A 81 -1.55 -5.21 17.62
C ARG A 81 -1.57 -5.39 16.09
N TYR A 82 -0.60 -4.80 15.41
CA TYR A 82 -0.43 -4.70 13.97
C TYR A 82 0.71 -5.56 13.42
N GLY A 83 1.52 -6.22 14.25
CA GLY A 83 2.56 -7.12 13.76
C GLY A 83 3.87 -6.96 14.49
N PHE A 84 4.56 -8.08 14.64
CA PHE A 84 5.80 -8.19 15.38
C PHE A 84 6.97 -7.56 14.59
N VAL A 85 8.01 -7.13 15.30
CA VAL A 85 9.28 -6.73 14.70
C VAL A 85 9.84 -7.95 13.95
N SER A 86 10.09 -7.79 12.65
CA SER A 86 10.65 -8.82 11.75
C SER A 86 11.92 -9.40 12.38
N SER A 87 11.76 -10.54 13.06
CA SER A 87 12.87 -11.26 13.67
C SER A 87 13.46 -12.17 12.60
N THR A 88 14.79 -12.20 12.51
CA THR A 88 15.54 -13.11 11.64
C THR A 88 15.40 -14.58 12.02
N ALA A 89 14.69 -14.92 13.11
CA ALA A 89 14.40 -16.30 13.47
C ALA A 89 13.33 -16.90 12.54
N THR A 90 13.64 -18.04 11.95
CA THR A 90 12.79 -18.77 10.99
C THR A 90 11.39 -19.08 11.51
N ALA A 91 11.24 -19.36 12.81
CA ALA A 91 9.94 -19.62 13.44
C ALA A 91 9.03 -18.37 13.51
N ALA A 92 9.60 -17.18 13.72
CA ALA A 92 8.83 -15.93 13.73
C ALA A 92 8.27 -15.63 12.32
N ASN A 93 9.07 -15.90 11.29
CA ASN A 93 8.67 -15.76 9.89
C ASN A 93 7.48 -16.69 9.54
N LEU A 94 7.52 -17.96 9.97
CA LEU A 94 6.43 -18.91 9.73
C LEU A 94 5.13 -18.54 10.44
N ASN A 95 5.21 -18.02 11.68
CA ASN A 95 4.02 -17.52 12.38
C ASN A 95 3.44 -16.26 11.70
N HIS A 96 4.29 -15.37 11.18
CA HIS A 96 3.82 -14.21 10.39
C HIS A 96 3.08 -14.67 9.14
N GLN A 97 3.63 -15.67 8.44
CA GLN A 97 2.99 -16.23 7.25
C GLN A 97 1.63 -16.88 7.59
N LEU A 98 1.55 -17.61 8.70
CA LEU A 98 0.29 -18.21 9.15
C LEU A 98 -0.75 -17.14 9.52
N LEU A 99 -0.37 -16.12 10.30
CA LEU A 99 -1.25 -15.00 10.65
C LEU A 99 -1.69 -14.19 9.43
N TYR A 100 -0.80 -13.99 8.45
CA TYR A 100 -1.15 -13.39 7.16
C TYR A 100 -2.25 -14.19 6.48
N ASN A 101 -2.10 -15.52 6.36
CA ASN A 101 -3.11 -16.37 5.74
C ASN A 101 -4.44 -16.28 6.49
N ILE A 102 -4.43 -16.33 7.83
CA ILE A 102 -5.63 -16.20 8.66
C ILE A 102 -6.35 -14.87 8.39
N HIS A 103 -5.63 -13.75 8.34
CA HIS A 103 -6.21 -12.46 8.01
C HIS A 103 -6.77 -12.40 6.59
N ILE A 104 -6.09 -13.01 5.62
CA ILE A 104 -6.65 -13.17 4.27
C ILE A 104 -7.98 -13.95 4.33
N ARG A 105 -8.04 -15.06 5.08
CA ARG A 105 -9.24 -15.92 5.15
C ARG A 105 -10.41 -15.20 5.80
N LEU A 106 -10.16 -14.51 6.90
CA LEU A 106 -11.17 -13.66 7.56
C LEU A 106 -11.67 -12.60 6.57
N GLY A 107 -10.77 -11.92 5.87
CA GLY A 107 -11.14 -10.95 4.83
C GLY A 107 -12.03 -11.55 3.73
N ASP A 108 -11.68 -12.75 3.25
CA ASP A 108 -12.45 -13.48 2.23
C ASP A 108 -13.84 -13.86 2.74
N LEU A 109 -13.94 -14.42 3.96
CA LEU A 109 -15.19 -14.81 4.59
C LEU A 109 -16.13 -13.62 4.82
N TYR A 110 -15.62 -12.50 5.35
CA TYR A 110 -16.41 -11.28 5.51
C TYR A 110 -16.88 -10.73 4.17
N ARG A 111 -16.04 -10.78 3.13
CA ARG A 111 -16.45 -10.37 1.79
C ARG A 111 -17.52 -11.28 1.21
N TYR A 112 -17.43 -12.60 1.41
CA TYR A 112 -18.49 -13.53 0.98
C TYR A 112 -19.81 -13.26 1.69
N GLY A 113 -19.76 -12.83 2.95
CA GLY A 113 -20.91 -12.32 3.72
C GLY A 113 -21.30 -10.86 3.41
N ASP A 114 -20.82 -10.27 2.31
CA ASP A 114 -21.04 -8.87 1.88
C ASP A 114 -20.65 -7.78 2.90
N SER A 115 -19.83 -8.13 3.89
CA SER A 115 -19.30 -7.21 4.89
C SER A 115 -17.98 -6.59 4.43
N ARG A 116 -18.05 -5.65 3.48
CA ARG A 116 -16.87 -5.08 2.82
C ARG A 116 -15.93 -4.31 3.77
N GLU A 117 -16.46 -3.62 4.77
CA GLU A 117 -15.63 -2.87 5.73
C GLU A 117 -14.84 -3.81 6.65
N ASN A 118 -15.47 -4.88 7.14
CA ASN A 118 -14.76 -5.92 7.90
C ASN A 118 -13.72 -6.63 7.01
N ALA A 119 -14.07 -6.93 5.76
CA ALA A 119 -13.12 -7.51 4.82
C ALA A 119 -11.87 -6.62 4.65
N LYS A 120 -12.06 -5.31 4.42
CA LYS A 120 -10.96 -4.34 4.33
C LYS A 120 -10.12 -4.30 5.61
N HIS A 121 -10.75 -4.35 6.78
CA HIS A 121 -10.04 -4.36 8.06
C HIS A 121 -9.02 -5.52 8.11
N TYR A 122 -9.45 -6.74 7.78
CA TYR A 122 -8.56 -7.89 7.81
C TYR A 122 -7.51 -7.89 6.70
N TYR A 123 -7.84 -7.47 5.48
CA TYR A 123 -6.83 -7.36 4.42
C TYR A 123 -5.75 -6.30 4.75
N LYS A 124 -6.13 -5.21 5.44
CA LYS A 124 -5.14 -4.24 5.96
C LYS A 124 -4.24 -4.88 7.02
N ARG A 125 -4.79 -5.69 7.93
CA ARG A 125 -3.97 -6.44 8.90
C ARG A 125 -3.03 -7.43 8.23
N ALA A 126 -3.45 -8.08 7.15
CA ALA A 126 -2.55 -8.92 6.34
C ALA A 126 -1.41 -8.10 5.74
N LEU A 127 -1.69 -6.92 5.17
CA LEU A 127 -0.64 -6.03 4.65
C LEU A 127 0.33 -5.50 5.71
N HIS A 128 -0.12 -5.34 6.95
CA HIS A 128 0.79 -4.94 8.04
C HIS A 128 1.77 -6.05 8.40
N LEU A 129 1.37 -7.32 8.27
CA LEU A 129 2.26 -8.46 8.49
C LEU A 129 3.22 -8.63 7.32
N ASP A 130 2.70 -8.49 6.09
CA ASP A 130 3.49 -8.67 4.88
C ASP A 130 2.98 -7.76 3.74
N PRO A 131 3.60 -6.57 3.57
CA PRO A 131 3.28 -5.65 2.49
C PRO A 131 3.87 -6.06 1.14
N THR A 132 4.69 -7.11 1.07
CA THR A 132 5.36 -7.54 -0.16
C THR A 132 4.45 -8.37 -1.07
N ARG A 133 3.37 -8.94 -0.51
CA ARG A 133 2.47 -9.88 -1.19
C ARG A 133 1.31 -9.19 -1.89
N GLY A 134 1.07 -9.57 -3.15
CA GLY A 134 0.06 -8.92 -3.99
C GLY A 134 -1.39 -9.26 -3.65
N PHE A 135 -1.64 -10.39 -2.97
CA PHE A 135 -3.00 -10.90 -2.78
C PHE A 135 -3.89 -9.96 -1.97
N ALA A 136 -3.41 -9.46 -0.82
CA ALA A 136 -4.16 -8.54 0.03
C ALA A 136 -4.53 -7.23 -0.71
N TYR A 137 -3.58 -6.67 -1.48
CA TYR A 137 -3.85 -5.51 -2.34
C TYR A 137 -4.95 -5.79 -3.35
N ASN A 138 -4.91 -6.94 -4.03
CA ASN A 138 -5.95 -7.30 -4.98
C ASN A 138 -7.33 -7.38 -4.32
N GLN A 139 -7.43 -7.98 -3.12
CA GLN A 139 -8.71 -8.04 -2.42
C GLN A 139 -9.18 -6.66 -1.94
N LEU A 140 -8.28 -5.79 -1.46
CA LEU A 140 -8.62 -4.42 -1.11
C LEU A 140 -9.15 -3.62 -2.30
N SER A 141 -8.57 -3.81 -3.49
CA SER A 141 -9.07 -3.20 -4.72
C SER A 141 -10.53 -3.60 -4.98
N LEU A 142 -10.87 -4.88 -4.85
CA LEU A 142 -12.22 -5.41 -5.07
C LEU A 142 -13.22 -4.93 -4.01
N CYS A 143 -12.77 -4.69 -2.78
CA CYS A 143 -13.62 -4.17 -1.71
C CYS A 143 -13.76 -2.64 -1.74
N THR A 144 -12.91 -1.92 -2.46
CA THR A 144 -12.91 -0.46 -2.53
C THR A 144 -14.06 0.03 -3.44
N PRO A 145 -14.92 0.95 -2.97
CA PRO A 145 -15.98 1.48 -3.81
C PRO A 145 -15.40 2.30 -4.97
N LEU A 146 -16.06 2.27 -6.13
CA LEU A 146 -15.61 2.98 -7.33
C LEU A 146 -15.58 4.51 -7.14
N THR A 147 -16.33 5.05 -6.18
CA THR A 147 -16.24 6.47 -5.78
C THR A 147 -14.87 6.86 -5.22
N LYS A 148 -14.06 5.87 -4.79
CA LYS A 148 -12.66 6.05 -4.39
C LYS A 148 -11.71 5.59 -5.50
N ALA A 149 -11.86 6.19 -6.68
CA ALA A 149 -11.21 5.75 -7.92
C ALA A 149 -9.68 5.58 -7.79
N TYR A 150 -8.98 6.60 -7.27
CA TYR A 150 -7.52 6.56 -7.10
C TYR A 150 -7.09 5.41 -6.20
N GLN A 151 -7.77 5.21 -5.06
CA GLN A 151 -7.45 4.11 -4.15
C GLN A 151 -7.71 2.74 -4.78
N CYS A 152 -8.79 2.59 -5.54
CA CYS A 152 -9.13 1.35 -6.23
C CYS A 152 -8.05 0.95 -7.24
N VAL A 153 -7.67 1.87 -8.15
CA VAL A 153 -6.63 1.60 -9.16
C VAL A 153 -5.27 1.40 -8.50
N TYR A 154 -4.94 2.21 -7.49
CA TYR A 154 -3.71 2.06 -6.73
C TYR A 154 -3.55 0.65 -6.15
N TYR A 155 -4.58 0.09 -5.51
CA TYR A 155 -4.48 -1.26 -4.97
C TYR A 155 -4.33 -2.33 -6.06
N SER A 156 -4.98 -2.18 -7.21
CA SER A 156 -4.75 -3.10 -8.33
C SER A 156 -3.32 -2.99 -8.88
N VAL A 157 -2.79 -1.77 -9.02
CA VAL A 157 -1.40 -1.53 -9.44
C VAL A 157 -0.41 -2.15 -8.45
N ARG A 158 -0.63 -1.97 -7.14
CA ARG A 158 0.19 -2.59 -6.09
C ARG A 158 0.13 -4.10 -6.12
N ALA A 159 -1.04 -4.69 -6.39
CA ALA A 159 -1.17 -6.13 -6.53
C ALA A 159 -0.43 -6.69 -7.76
N LEU A 160 -0.46 -5.96 -8.88
CA LEU A 160 0.21 -6.35 -10.11
C LEU A 160 1.75 -6.32 -9.97
N HIS A 161 2.25 -5.33 -9.24
CA HIS A 161 3.68 -5.04 -9.10
C HIS A 161 4.23 -5.36 -7.71
N SER A 162 3.56 -6.24 -6.97
CA SER A 162 4.07 -6.70 -5.68
C SER A 162 5.36 -7.49 -5.87
N THR A 163 6.26 -7.37 -4.91
CA THR A 163 7.58 -8.03 -4.98
C THR A 163 7.48 -9.52 -4.77
N GLU A 164 6.54 -9.95 -3.93
CA GLU A 164 6.20 -11.35 -3.70
C GLU A 164 4.78 -11.62 -4.24
N GLU A 165 4.60 -12.76 -4.90
CA GLU A 165 3.32 -13.24 -5.42
C GLU A 165 2.48 -12.18 -6.19
N PRO A 166 3.01 -11.61 -7.30
CA PRO A 166 2.27 -10.65 -8.12
C PRO A 166 1.00 -11.25 -8.71
N VAL A 167 -0.09 -10.48 -8.65
CA VAL A 167 -1.42 -10.91 -9.10
C VAL A 167 -1.66 -10.44 -10.53
N LYS A 168 -1.35 -11.28 -11.52
CA LYS A 168 -1.55 -10.96 -12.95
C LYS A 168 -2.98 -10.54 -13.29
N GLY A 169 -3.98 -11.14 -12.62
CA GLY A 169 -5.40 -10.80 -12.82
C GLY A 169 -5.75 -9.35 -12.44
N ALA A 170 -4.89 -8.66 -11.67
CA ALA A 170 -5.09 -7.25 -11.33
C ALA A 170 -5.02 -6.34 -12.57
N GLU A 171 -4.33 -6.73 -13.65
CA GLU A 171 -4.33 -5.97 -14.91
C GLU A 171 -5.74 -5.82 -15.48
N THR A 172 -6.55 -6.89 -15.43
CA THR A 172 -7.95 -6.84 -15.83
C THR A 172 -8.76 -5.91 -14.93
N ASN A 173 -8.49 -5.91 -13.62
CA ASN A 173 -9.16 -5.00 -12.69
C ASN A 173 -8.82 -3.53 -12.98
N ILE A 174 -7.57 -3.22 -13.32
CA ILE A 174 -7.14 -1.88 -13.75
C ILE A 174 -7.94 -1.45 -14.98
N LYS A 175 -7.99 -2.28 -16.03
CA LYS A 175 -8.73 -1.99 -17.27
C LYS A 175 -10.22 -1.75 -17.00
N LEU A 176 -10.85 -2.61 -16.20
CA LEU A 176 -12.27 -2.50 -15.86
C LEU A 176 -12.60 -1.29 -14.99
N SER A 177 -11.70 -0.88 -14.10
CA SER A 177 -11.90 0.31 -13.26
C SER A 177 -11.72 1.59 -14.09
N ILE A 178 -10.66 1.67 -14.89
CA ILE A 178 -10.34 2.85 -15.69
C ILE A 178 -11.38 3.13 -16.79
N SER A 179 -12.03 2.10 -17.33
CA SER A 179 -13.16 2.29 -18.26
C SER A 179 -14.38 2.95 -17.62
N ARG A 180 -14.49 2.93 -16.29
CA ARG A 180 -15.63 3.43 -15.51
C ARG A 180 -15.42 4.82 -14.92
N PHE A 181 -14.27 5.47 -15.13
CA PHE A 181 -13.96 6.76 -14.51
C PHE A 181 -13.90 7.88 -15.53
N ASP A 182 -14.80 8.84 -15.44
CA ASP A 182 -14.81 10.02 -16.29
C ASP A 182 -14.00 11.17 -15.63
N CYS A 183 -12.80 11.42 -16.15
CA CYS A 183 -11.87 12.45 -15.70
C CYS A 183 -10.72 12.57 -16.72
N PRO A 184 -10.19 13.78 -17.00
CA PRO A 184 -9.06 13.97 -17.92
C PRO A 184 -7.82 13.13 -17.59
N LEU A 185 -7.53 12.90 -16.29
CA LEU A 185 -6.41 12.05 -15.87
C LEU A 185 -6.60 10.59 -16.33
N PHE A 186 -7.79 10.05 -16.10
CA PHE A 186 -8.09 8.66 -16.46
C PHE A 186 -8.29 8.47 -17.97
N GLU A 187 -8.58 9.54 -18.72
CA GLU A 187 -8.62 9.51 -20.18
C GLU A 187 -7.25 9.17 -20.78
N ARG A 188 -6.18 9.79 -20.28
CA ARG A 188 -4.80 9.47 -20.70
C ARG A 188 -4.47 7.99 -20.44
N PHE A 189 -4.83 7.48 -19.26
CA PHE A 189 -4.61 6.08 -18.92
C PHE A 189 -5.47 5.12 -19.76
N ARG A 190 -6.71 5.50 -20.10
CA ARG A 190 -7.57 4.73 -21.04
C ARG A 190 -6.92 4.60 -22.41
N HIS A 191 -6.38 5.69 -22.95
CA HIS A 191 -5.68 5.66 -24.23
C HIS A 191 -4.46 4.73 -24.19
N HIS A 192 -3.67 4.78 -23.12
CA HIS A 192 -2.53 3.88 -22.95
C HIS A 192 -2.94 2.40 -22.93
N LEU A 193 -4.09 2.08 -22.34
CA LEU A 193 -4.61 0.72 -22.27
C LEU A 193 -5.42 0.28 -23.50
N ASN A 194 -5.68 1.19 -24.44
CA ASN A 194 -6.62 0.98 -25.55
C ASN A 194 -8.00 0.49 -25.07
N VAL A 195 -8.55 1.17 -24.05
CA VAL A 195 -9.85 0.83 -23.45
C VAL A 195 -10.83 1.98 -23.65
N THR A 196 -12.04 1.66 -24.11
CA THR A 196 -13.13 2.63 -24.26
C THR A 196 -13.82 2.89 -22.93
N MET A 197 -14.29 4.13 -22.73
CA MET A 197 -15.14 4.48 -21.59
C MET A 197 -16.50 3.80 -21.72
N VAL A 198 -17.10 3.41 -20.60
CA VAL A 198 -18.47 2.84 -20.57
C VAL A 198 -19.53 3.95 -20.50
N ASP A 199 -20.72 3.68 -21.01
CA ASP A 199 -21.82 4.67 -21.12
C ASP A 199 -22.26 5.29 -19.77
N ASN A 200 -22.07 4.58 -18.66
CA ASN A 200 -22.42 5.02 -17.30
C ASN A 200 -21.17 5.27 -16.43
N ALA A 201 -20.15 5.90 -17.01
CA ALA A 201 -18.94 6.25 -16.27
C ALA A 201 -19.23 7.23 -15.12
N ILE A 202 -18.47 7.08 -14.04
CA ILE A 202 -18.58 7.89 -12.83
C ILE A 202 -17.63 9.07 -13.00
N THR A 203 -18.13 10.30 -12.91
CA THR A 203 -17.28 11.49 -12.90
C THR A 203 -16.41 11.52 -11.64
N ILE A 204 -15.09 11.61 -11.85
CA ILE A 204 -14.09 11.61 -10.78
C ILE A 204 -13.44 12.99 -10.69
N ALA A 205 -13.47 13.57 -9.49
CA ALA A 205 -12.76 14.81 -9.19
C ALA A 205 -11.23 14.58 -9.10
N TYR A 206 -10.46 15.66 -9.21
CA TYR A 206 -9.03 15.62 -8.88
C TYR A 206 -8.80 15.20 -7.41
N PRO A 207 -7.61 14.68 -7.07
CA PRO A 207 -7.28 14.27 -5.71
C PRO A 207 -7.60 15.36 -4.68
N SER A 208 -8.39 15.00 -3.68
CA SER A 208 -8.91 15.92 -2.65
C SER A 208 -8.07 15.94 -1.37
N ASN A 209 -7.30 14.89 -1.14
CA ASN A 209 -6.45 14.70 0.03
C ASN A 209 -5.07 14.16 -0.36
N GLY A 210 -4.10 14.31 0.53
CA GLY A 210 -2.69 14.01 0.25
C GLY A 210 -2.46 12.54 -0.08
N GLN A 211 -3.25 11.64 0.50
CA GLN A 211 -3.15 10.21 0.22
C GLN A 211 -3.55 9.87 -1.23
N GLU A 212 -4.55 10.57 -1.77
CA GLU A 212 -4.97 10.41 -3.17
C GLU A 212 -3.90 10.89 -4.17
N TRP A 213 -3.15 11.95 -3.84
CA TRP A 213 -2.00 12.39 -4.62
C TRP A 213 -0.93 11.32 -4.69
N PHE A 214 -0.63 10.71 -3.55
CA PHE A 214 0.32 9.61 -3.48
C PHE A 214 -0.14 8.42 -4.34
N TYR A 215 -1.42 8.05 -4.26
CA TYR A 215 -1.99 7.02 -5.13
C TYR A 215 -1.85 7.36 -6.61
N LEU A 216 -2.14 8.60 -6.98
CA LEU A 216 -2.02 9.07 -8.36
C LEU A 216 -0.58 8.93 -8.88
N VAL A 217 0.44 9.33 -8.11
CA VAL A 217 1.85 9.17 -8.51
C VAL A 217 2.19 7.70 -8.81
N VAL A 218 1.76 6.76 -7.96
CA VAL A 218 2.01 5.33 -8.18
C VAL A 218 1.30 4.81 -9.43
N ILE A 219 0.07 5.27 -9.69
CA ILE A 219 -0.68 4.93 -10.91
C ILE A 219 0.05 5.48 -12.14
N SER A 220 0.51 6.74 -12.09
CA SER A 220 1.23 7.40 -13.18
C SER A 220 2.57 6.72 -13.49
N ILE A 221 3.28 6.22 -12.46
CA ILE A 221 4.48 5.40 -12.65
C ILE A 221 4.14 4.10 -13.40
N HIS A 222 3.03 3.44 -13.08
CA HIS A 222 2.61 2.21 -13.78
C HIS A 222 2.38 2.46 -15.28
N PHE A 223 1.77 3.59 -15.63
CA PHE A 223 1.52 3.97 -17.03
C PHE A 223 2.72 4.66 -17.71
N ASN A 224 3.79 4.91 -16.97
CA ASN A 224 4.93 5.72 -17.40
C ASN A 224 4.48 7.09 -17.96
N ASP A 225 3.46 7.69 -17.34
CA ASP A 225 2.89 8.98 -17.73
C ASP A 225 2.71 9.88 -16.50
N LEU A 226 3.79 10.58 -16.15
CA LEU A 226 3.85 11.43 -14.95
C LEU A 226 3.65 12.92 -15.23
N ASN A 227 3.73 13.39 -16.47
CA ASN A 227 3.84 14.82 -16.78
C ASN A 227 2.66 15.61 -16.17
N LEU A 228 1.43 15.23 -16.51
CA LEU A 228 0.23 15.93 -15.99
C LEU A 228 0.10 15.76 -14.48
N THR A 229 0.41 14.58 -13.94
CA THR A 229 0.39 14.35 -12.49
C THR A 229 1.38 15.24 -11.76
N PHE A 230 2.57 15.43 -12.34
CA PHE A 230 3.65 16.23 -11.76
C PHE A 230 3.29 17.71 -11.75
N ASP A 231 2.74 18.23 -12.85
CA ASP A 231 2.30 19.63 -12.95
C ASP A 231 1.21 19.92 -11.92
N LEU A 232 0.18 19.08 -11.87
CA LEU A 232 -0.92 19.21 -10.90
C LEU A 232 -0.43 19.06 -9.45
N LEU A 233 0.53 18.18 -9.21
CA LEU A 233 1.13 17.98 -7.88
C LEU A 233 1.91 19.21 -7.43
N LEU A 234 2.68 19.83 -8.33
CA LEU A 234 3.42 21.06 -8.03
C LEU A 234 2.47 22.21 -7.72
N ASP A 235 1.43 22.40 -8.53
CA ASP A 235 0.41 23.42 -8.29
C ASP A 235 -0.24 23.23 -6.92
N GLN A 236 -0.66 22.01 -6.59
CA GLN A 236 -1.26 21.70 -5.31
C GLN A 236 -0.30 21.93 -4.15
N LEU A 237 0.98 21.61 -4.33
CA LEU A 237 2.00 21.78 -3.30
C LEU A 237 2.26 23.25 -3.01
N LEU A 238 2.38 24.09 -4.05
CA LEU A 238 2.52 25.55 -3.89
C LEU A 238 1.29 26.17 -3.23
N ASN A 239 0.09 25.79 -3.68
CA ASN A 239 -1.15 26.22 -3.03
C ASN A 239 -1.21 25.83 -1.54
N THR A 240 -0.69 24.64 -1.20
CA THR A 240 -0.67 24.17 0.19
C THR A 240 0.38 24.92 1.02
N ILE A 241 1.51 25.29 0.44
CA ILE A 241 2.53 26.14 1.10
C ILE A 241 1.92 27.48 1.50
N ASP A 242 1.15 28.10 0.62
CA ASP A 242 0.54 29.42 0.88
C ASP A 242 -0.57 29.35 1.94
N CYS A 243 -1.20 28.18 2.11
CA CYS A 243 -2.34 27.98 3.00
C CYS A 243 -1.99 27.38 4.37
N ASP A 244 -1.31 26.23 4.40
CA ASP A 244 -0.92 25.51 5.62
C ASP A 244 0.21 24.50 5.35
N ASP A 245 1.45 25.00 5.39
CA ASP A 245 2.68 24.22 5.24
C ASP A 245 2.99 23.31 6.44
N LYS A 246 2.17 23.36 7.51
CA LYS A 246 2.29 22.49 8.70
C LYS A 246 1.32 21.33 8.66
N SER A 247 0.40 21.30 7.69
CA SER A 247 -0.59 20.24 7.54
C SER A 247 0.03 18.87 7.22
N ILE A 248 -0.67 17.81 7.64
CA ILE A 248 -0.38 16.43 7.22
C ILE A 248 -0.53 16.28 5.68
N GLN A 249 -1.45 17.04 5.09
CA GLN A 249 -1.64 17.13 3.64
C GLN A 249 -0.31 17.48 2.95
N PHE A 250 0.39 18.49 3.47
CA PHE A 250 1.66 18.93 2.93
C PHE A 250 2.74 17.83 2.95
N ASP A 251 2.81 17.05 4.03
CA ASP A 251 3.74 15.92 4.13
C ASP A 251 3.48 14.86 3.05
N TYR A 252 2.22 14.52 2.80
CA TYR A 252 1.86 13.60 1.73
C TYR A 252 2.24 14.13 0.34
N LEU A 253 2.10 15.44 0.10
CA LEU A 253 2.49 16.05 -1.16
C LEU A 253 4.01 16.01 -1.35
N LEU A 254 4.79 16.31 -0.31
CA LEU A 254 6.25 16.18 -0.33
C LEU A 254 6.69 14.75 -0.60
N MET A 255 6.06 13.77 0.06
CA MET A 255 6.29 12.35 -0.19
C MET A 255 5.98 11.96 -1.64
N SER A 256 4.83 12.39 -2.15
CA SER A 256 4.42 12.14 -3.54
C SER A 256 5.43 12.69 -4.53
N LEU A 257 5.94 13.90 -4.26
CA LEU A 257 6.95 14.56 -5.08
C LEU A 257 8.31 13.86 -5.02
N ASP A 258 8.72 13.42 -3.83
CA ASP A 258 9.98 12.68 -3.62
C ASP A 258 10.00 11.41 -4.48
N VAL A 259 8.89 10.68 -4.50
CA VAL A 259 8.70 9.46 -5.30
C VAL A 259 8.65 9.76 -6.80
N ALA A 260 7.95 10.82 -7.21
CA ALA A 260 7.91 11.23 -8.61
C ALA A 260 9.32 11.57 -9.13
N PHE A 261 10.12 12.30 -8.35
CA PHE A 261 11.51 12.59 -8.72
C PHE A 261 12.39 11.35 -8.79
N ASP A 262 12.22 10.40 -7.87
CA ASP A 262 12.97 9.13 -7.90
C ASP A 262 12.71 8.38 -9.21
N TRP A 263 11.46 8.35 -9.70
CA TRP A 263 11.13 7.76 -10.99
C TRP A 263 11.73 8.53 -12.17
N ILE A 264 11.58 9.86 -12.21
CA ILE A 264 12.06 10.68 -13.33
C ILE A 264 13.59 10.60 -13.45
N LEU A 265 14.31 10.67 -12.33
CA LEU A 265 15.77 10.57 -12.33
C LEU A 265 16.25 9.17 -12.70
N LYS A 266 15.53 8.11 -12.30
CA LYS A 266 15.81 6.72 -12.75
C LYS A 266 15.70 6.60 -14.27
N ASP A 267 14.62 7.11 -14.86
CA ASP A 267 14.40 7.03 -16.32
C ASP A 267 15.50 7.78 -17.08
N ARG A 268 15.88 8.99 -16.62
CA ARG A 268 17.00 9.75 -17.20
C ARG A 268 18.32 9.00 -17.15
N ASN A 269 18.64 8.34 -16.03
CA ASN A 269 19.87 7.54 -15.89
C ASN A 269 19.88 6.30 -16.79
N ASN A 270 18.71 5.70 -17.07
CA ASN A 270 18.60 4.58 -18.00
C ASN A 270 18.69 5.03 -19.48
N ARG A 271 18.24 6.25 -19.79
CA ARG A 271 18.37 6.85 -21.13
C ARG A 271 19.79 7.33 -21.41
N SER A 272 20.54 7.83 -20.41
CA SER A 272 21.94 8.22 -20.62
C SER A 272 22.87 7.05 -20.93
N THR A 273 22.50 5.82 -20.55
CA THR A 273 23.18 4.58 -20.97
C THR A 273 22.77 4.09 -22.37
N THR A 274 21.77 4.70 -23.00
CA THR A 274 21.20 4.28 -24.29
C THR A 274 21.05 5.52 -25.19
N THR A 275 22.12 5.92 -25.87
CA THR A 275 22.32 7.27 -26.40
C THR A 275 21.29 7.73 -27.47
N THR A 276 21.01 9.04 -27.45
CA THR A 276 20.57 9.94 -28.55
C THR A 276 19.22 9.68 -29.23
N ALA A 277 18.19 10.46 -28.84
CA ALA A 277 17.16 10.95 -29.75
C ALA A 277 16.49 12.23 -29.20
N VAL A 278 16.08 13.08 -30.14
CA VAL A 278 15.78 14.51 -30.05
C VAL A 278 14.43 14.81 -29.38
N SER A 279 14.40 15.91 -28.62
CA SER A 279 13.23 16.50 -27.96
C SER A 279 12.50 17.50 -28.85
N THR A 280 11.17 17.46 -28.87
CA THR A 280 10.33 18.60 -29.28
C THR A 280 9.02 18.58 -28.50
N GLU A 281 9.00 19.14 -27.28
CA GLU A 281 7.78 19.60 -26.59
C GLU A 281 8.17 20.80 -25.70
N ALA A 282 7.91 22.03 -26.18
CA ALA A 282 8.50 23.24 -25.61
C ALA A 282 7.49 24.31 -25.13
N SER A 283 6.19 23.99 -24.97
CA SER A 283 5.20 25.01 -24.57
C SER A 283 4.49 24.75 -23.23
N ALA A 284 4.50 23.52 -22.71
CA ALA A 284 4.02 23.21 -21.35
C ALA A 284 5.15 23.25 -20.30
N ALA A 285 6.41 23.25 -20.74
CA ALA A 285 7.57 23.19 -19.87
C ALA A 285 7.76 24.47 -19.03
N ASP A 286 7.33 25.63 -19.52
CA ASP A 286 7.67 26.92 -18.90
C ASP A 286 6.99 27.14 -17.53
N SER A 287 5.70 26.78 -17.39
CA SER A 287 4.97 26.95 -16.13
C SER A 287 5.50 26.02 -15.04
N SER A 288 5.78 24.75 -15.38
CA SER A 288 6.31 23.77 -14.43
C SER A 288 7.72 24.13 -13.98
N ILE A 289 8.53 24.71 -14.87
CA ILE A 289 9.87 25.22 -14.54
C ILE A 289 9.78 26.35 -13.51
N ASP A 290 8.86 27.30 -13.67
CA ASP A 290 8.71 28.39 -12.71
C ASP A 290 8.16 27.94 -11.36
N ASN A 291 7.21 26.99 -11.36
CA ASN A 291 6.75 26.33 -10.14
C ASN A 291 7.89 25.62 -9.41
N LEU A 292 8.76 24.91 -10.13
CA LEU A 292 9.93 24.25 -9.56
C LEU A 292 10.94 25.23 -8.97
N LYS A 293 11.16 26.39 -9.61
CA LYS A 293 12.04 27.44 -9.05
C LYS A 293 11.46 27.97 -7.73
N THR A 294 10.17 28.30 -7.71
CA THR A 294 9.46 28.77 -6.51
C THR A 294 9.58 27.75 -5.38
N LEU A 295 9.32 26.48 -5.68
CA LEU A 295 9.45 25.39 -4.72
C LEU A 295 10.89 25.26 -4.19
N ASN A 296 11.90 25.31 -5.07
CA ASN A 296 13.31 25.19 -4.67
C ASN A 296 13.73 26.33 -3.73
N ILE A 297 13.26 27.57 -3.97
CA ILE A 297 13.50 28.72 -3.08
C ILE A 297 12.87 28.46 -1.70
N TRP A 298 11.64 27.97 -1.67
CA TRP A 298 10.93 27.67 -0.42
C TRP A 298 11.63 26.55 0.37
N LEU A 299 11.99 25.44 -0.30
CA LEU A 299 12.66 24.30 0.32
C LEU A 299 14.00 24.71 0.96
N ARG A 300 14.81 25.50 0.25
CA ARG A 300 16.09 25.99 0.77
C ARG A 300 15.91 26.87 1.99
N SER A 301 14.95 27.78 1.96
CA SER A 301 14.63 28.68 3.09
C SER A 301 14.21 27.90 4.34
N ASN A 302 13.49 26.79 4.16
CA ASN A 302 13.00 25.95 5.26
C ASN A 302 13.98 24.86 5.70
N SER A 303 15.03 24.58 4.92
CA SER A 303 16.09 23.63 5.31
C SER A 303 16.96 24.12 6.48
N SER A 304 17.08 25.45 6.66
CA SER A 304 17.96 26.07 7.67
C SER A 304 17.29 26.41 9.01
N MET A 305 15.96 26.45 9.09
CA MET A 305 15.23 26.93 10.29
C MET A 305 14.94 25.84 11.34
N ALA A 306 15.43 24.61 11.15
CA ALA A 306 14.89 23.44 11.82
C ALA A 306 15.69 22.94 13.04
N ASN A 307 16.60 23.74 13.62
CA ASN A 307 17.48 23.32 14.71
C ASN A 307 16.92 23.53 16.13
N ASP A 308 15.81 24.26 16.33
CA ASP A 308 15.49 24.83 17.65
C ASP A 308 14.11 24.50 18.26
N ASP A 309 13.34 23.56 17.74
CA ASP A 309 12.01 23.27 18.32
C ASP A 309 11.85 21.79 18.70
N ASP A 310 12.20 21.47 19.94
CA ASP A 310 11.90 20.18 20.59
C ASP A 310 10.50 20.25 21.25
N GLY A 311 9.52 20.69 20.46
CA GLY A 311 8.12 20.75 20.85
C GLY A 311 7.52 19.35 20.93
N ASP A 312 7.02 19.01 22.11
CA ASP A 312 6.45 17.72 22.48
C ASP A 312 5.09 17.46 21.79
N ARG A 313 5.10 17.23 20.47
CA ARG A 313 3.94 16.74 19.71
C ARG A 313 4.02 15.23 19.56
N LYS A 314 3.22 14.51 20.35
CA LYS A 314 2.89 13.10 20.14
C LYS A 314 1.67 12.99 19.23
N ASN A 315 1.72 12.14 18.20
CA ASN A 315 0.54 11.48 17.61
C ASN A 315 0.95 10.21 16.85
N GLU A 316 0.23 9.11 17.05
CA GLU A 316 0.44 7.82 16.37
C GLU A 316 0.22 7.90 14.84
N THR A 317 -0.59 8.87 14.39
CA THR A 317 -0.87 9.14 12.97
C THR A 317 0.39 9.52 12.19
N ASP A 318 1.33 10.20 12.85
CA ASP A 318 2.57 10.70 12.28
C ASP A 318 3.54 9.55 11.97
N CYS A 319 3.70 8.61 12.91
CA CYS A 319 4.49 7.39 12.69
C CYS A 319 3.97 6.58 11.50
N HIS A 320 2.64 6.48 11.34
CA HIS A 320 2.02 5.69 10.27
C HIS A 320 2.34 6.24 8.88
N ILE A 321 2.43 7.56 8.70
CA ILE A 321 2.67 8.21 7.40
C ILE A 321 4.08 7.92 6.86
N GLY A 322 5.11 8.06 7.70
CA GLY A 322 6.49 7.75 7.27
C GLY A 322 6.71 6.27 6.99
N LEU A 323 6.04 5.40 7.73
CA LEU A 323 6.01 3.96 7.46
C LEU A 323 5.30 3.65 6.14
N ILE A 324 4.21 4.35 5.82
CA ILE A 324 3.54 4.26 4.51
C ILE A 324 4.50 4.65 3.37
N HIS A 325 5.24 5.76 3.49
CA HIS A 325 6.24 6.14 2.50
C HIS A 325 7.24 5.00 2.25
N ASN A 326 7.91 4.54 3.30
CA ASN A 326 9.02 3.58 3.17
C ASN A 326 8.56 2.19 2.72
N SER A 327 7.41 1.71 3.22
CA SER A 327 6.85 0.41 2.84
C SER A 327 6.42 0.38 1.37
N ILE A 328 5.73 1.42 0.88
CA ILE A 328 5.26 1.44 -0.51
C ILE A 328 6.43 1.37 -1.49
N LEU A 329 7.55 1.98 -1.14
CA LEU A 329 8.70 2.13 -2.02
C LEU A 329 9.59 0.89 -2.07
N LYS A 330 9.70 0.18 -0.95
CA LYS A 330 10.38 -1.11 -0.87
C LYS A 330 9.60 -2.22 -1.58
N ASP A 331 8.28 -2.19 -1.44
CA ASP A 331 7.41 -3.32 -1.82
C ASP A 331 6.68 -3.10 -3.15
N PHE A 332 7.07 -2.07 -3.90
CA PHE A 332 6.62 -1.79 -5.26
C PHE A 332 7.78 -2.04 -6.22
N ALA A 333 7.70 -3.14 -6.99
CA ALA A 333 8.80 -3.63 -7.82
C ALA A 333 9.42 -2.58 -8.76
N PRO A 334 8.66 -1.65 -9.40
CA PRO A 334 9.25 -0.61 -10.24
C PRO A 334 10.22 0.32 -9.51
N LEU A 335 10.00 0.57 -8.21
CA LEU A 335 10.83 1.48 -7.42
C LEU A 335 11.86 0.75 -6.57
N ARG A 336 11.62 -0.51 -6.20
CA ARG A 336 12.50 -1.33 -5.34
C ARG A 336 14.02 -1.15 -5.60
N PRO A 337 14.56 -1.17 -6.84
CA PRO A 337 16.00 -1.02 -7.08
C PRO A 337 16.59 0.34 -6.66
N ILE A 338 15.79 1.41 -6.69
CA ILE A 338 16.20 2.73 -6.19
C ILE A 338 16.35 2.69 -4.67
N TYR A 339 15.46 1.95 -4.04
CA TYR A 339 15.22 1.97 -2.61
C TYR A 339 16.05 0.97 -1.83
N GLU A 340 16.41 -0.18 -2.42
CA GLU A 340 17.42 -1.10 -1.84
C GLU A 340 18.79 -0.44 -1.65
N ARG A 341 19.06 0.67 -2.36
CA ARG A 341 20.30 1.45 -2.25
C ARG A 341 20.22 2.56 -1.20
N MET A 342 19.05 2.77 -0.60
CA MET A 342 18.86 3.78 0.45
C MET A 342 19.13 3.15 1.81
N GLU A 343 19.90 3.84 2.65
CA GLU A 343 19.95 3.54 4.07
C GLU A 343 18.60 3.92 4.67
N TYR A 344 17.77 2.91 4.91
CA TYR A 344 16.54 3.10 5.67
C TYR A 344 16.91 3.36 7.12
N TYR A 345 16.33 4.41 7.69
CA TYR A 345 16.24 4.51 9.14
C TYR A 345 15.40 3.32 9.59
N TYR A 346 16.05 2.39 10.31
CA TYR A 346 15.37 1.28 10.94
C TYR A 346 14.13 1.80 11.67
N GLU A 347 13.06 1.02 11.63
CA GLU A 347 11.81 1.23 12.36
C GLU A 347 12.08 1.19 13.87
N THR A 348 12.84 2.14 14.39
CA THR A 348 13.05 2.34 15.82
C THR A 348 11.86 3.12 16.34
N GLU A 349 11.36 2.72 17.51
CA GLU A 349 10.03 3.00 18.08
C GLU A 349 9.64 4.48 18.32
N ILE A 350 10.38 5.46 17.79
CA ILE A 350 10.03 6.88 17.84
C ILE A 350 10.32 7.55 16.50
N TYR A 351 9.54 7.21 15.47
CA TYR A 351 9.56 7.92 14.19
C TYR A 351 8.76 9.23 14.30
N ARG A 352 9.43 10.38 14.32
CA ARG A 352 8.74 11.69 14.37
C ARG A 352 8.58 12.29 12.96
N MET A 353 7.40 12.83 12.65
CA MET A 353 7.12 13.41 11.33
C MET A 353 7.89 14.69 11.04
N ASP A 354 8.25 15.47 12.06
CA ASP A 354 9.13 16.64 11.89
C ASP A 354 10.51 16.22 11.36
N LYS A 355 11.08 15.13 11.89
CA LYS A 355 12.32 14.54 11.39
C LYS A 355 12.14 14.02 9.97
N HIS A 356 11.03 13.34 9.69
CA HIS A 356 10.73 12.86 8.34
C HIS A 356 10.66 13.99 7.32
N ARG A 357 9.91 15.05 7.64
CA ARG A 357 9.77 16.24 6.80
C ARG A 357 11.12 16.88 6.51
N LYS A 358 11.97 17.05 7.51
CA LYS A 358 13.35 17.57 7.32
C LYS A 358 14.14 16.70 6.34
N ILE A 359 14.07 15.38 6.50
CA ILE A 359 14.73 14.43 5.59
C ILE A 359 14.18 14.55 4.17
N LEU A 360 12.85 14.61 4.00
CA LEU A 360 12.20 14.76 2.71
C LEU A 360 12.60 16.07 2.02
N ILE A 361 12.56 17.19 2.74
CA ILE A 361 12.99 18.51 2.21
C ILE A 361 14.43 18.43 1.72
N ASN A 362 15.35 17.87 2.52
CA ASN A 362 16.75 17.73 2.14
C ASN A 362 16.93 16.83 0.91
N ARG A 363 16.20 15.71 0.83
CA ARG A 363 16.21 14.83 -0.36
C ARG A 363 15.70 15.55 -1.60
N LEU A 364 14.60 16.28 -1.48
CA LEU A 364 14.01 17.06 -2.57
C LEU A 364 14.97 18.13 -3.08
N ILE A 365 15.67 18.85 -2.19
CA ILE A 365 16.70 19.82 -2.57
C ILE A 365 17.83 19.14 -3.37
N GLN A 366 18.32 17.99 -2.89
CA GLN A 366 19.36 17.23 -3.60
C GLN A 366 18.90 16.72 -4.97
N LYS A 367 17.63 16.30 -5.08
CA LYS A 367 17.03 15.84 -6.35
C LYS A 367 16.84 16.99 -7.33
N LEU A 368 16.36 18.14 -6.87
CA LEU A 368 16.22 19.35 -7.66
C LEU A 368 17.56 19.87 -8.20
N GLN A 369 18.67 19.67 -7.48
CA GLN A 369 20.00 20.00 -8.00
C GLN A 369 20.45 19.12 -9.16
N LYS A 370 19.88 17.91 -9.28
CA LYS A 370 20.14 16.96 -10.37
C LYS A 370 19.14 17.06 -11.51
N PHE A 371 18.04 17.77 -11.30
CA PHE A 371 16.95 17.93 -12.25
C PHE A 371 17.26 19.03 -13.25
#